data_AF-A0AAJ7L746-F1
#
_entry.id   AF-A0AAJ7L746-F1
#
_cell.length_a   1.000
_cell.length_b   1.000
_cell.length_c   1.000
_cell.angle_alpha   90.00
_cell.angle_beta   90.00
_cell.angle_gamma   90.00
#
_symmetry.space_group_name_H-M   'P 1'
#
loop_
_entity.id
_entity.type
_entity.pdbx_description
1 polymer ?
#
loop_
_entity_poly.entity_id
_entity_poly.type
_entity_poly.pdbx_seq_one_letter_code
_entity_poly.pdbx_strand_id
1 'polypeptide(L)'
;MWAAWLVRRTPIITRNQISQQLSSRLRSGFAVSTRAKIGAEVEAQDIQEIGQLTKPKITFGFETSLREAIVKQSNVDWNHIQNVEFPKAKQTCDLVFRGSFATAVFLALQAPHDSDHLRQFVAHVGRENLSLTLLAKYMACCLDSEEILRCWREIGSRSPEVLPQHASYIIRGLLRTPEWRSAVDILKAEPIGTKNALGAGVIAKLFEEGADSEAFDLYSRSDSYCIDAEADACMEDPDRAERYLDMIVKMEFKLSYNFDIEKRTSWRKHFEANRAKMKWNSECSCCRTRLPPGRISSHDFSKMREACLNLILNDRAGSLHLSTTPGEMDRFQNFIRRNGPYDAIIDGLNVVYRYELPLRRIHGLLEDYKARGFSRILILLRSHAKREFNMMKLPPDVDMYCVQNASRDDPYIILAALLSHDRCRLLSFDFYRDHIYRLKKSKQFDRDDNTARTFFKWLNTHKDSFIDFQKPGSAAPTIKLRMAPAHFPVPHVDIGGWHIPFVQKTGYPPTWLCLRRRDSFDRKLVL
;
A
#
# COMPACT_ATOMS: atom_id res chain seq x y z
N MET A 1 56.92 -8.79 28.41
CA MET A 1 57.26 -9.05 27.00
C MET A 1 56.46 -10.27 26.57
N TRP A 2 55.61 -10.32 25.55
CA TRP A 2 55.10 -9.41 24.53
C TRP A 2 53.77 -10.07 24.11
N ALA A 3 52.64 -9.36 24.13
CA ALA A 3 51.40 -9.82 23.53
C ALA A 3 50.79 -8.66 22.74
N ALA A 4 51.22 -8.56 21.48
CA ALA A 4 50.69 -7.65 20.48
C ALA A 4 49.83 -8.47 19.50
N TRP A 5 48.51 -8.34 19.58
CA TRP A 5 47.64 -8.51 18.42
C TRP A 5 46.32 -7.79 18.65
N LEU A 6 46.27 -6.54 18.17
CA LEU A 6 45.16 -5.61 18.31
C LEU A 6 44.52 -5.44 16.93
N VAL A 7 43.59 -6.34 16.58
CA VAL A 7 42.65 -6.13 15.47
C VAL A 7 41.36 -5.59 16.06
N ARG A 8 41.10 -4.30 15.84
CA ARG A 8 39.83 -3.63 16.15
C ARG A 8 38.69 -4.28 15.35
N ARG A 9 37.79 -5.00 16.02
CA ARG A 9 36.42 -5.22 15.54
C ARG A 9 35.48 -4.33 16.36
N THR A 10 34.94 -3.31 15.71
CA THR A 10 33.79 -2.54 16.20
C THR A 10 32.58 -3.47 16.38
N PRO A 11 31.81 -3.39 17.48
CA PRO A 11 30.62 -4.20 17.64
C PRO A 11 29.49 -3.65 16.76
N ILE A 12 28.88 -4.53 15.96
CA ILE A 12 27.64 -4.27 15.23
C ILE A 12 26.52 -4.17 16.27
N ILE A 13 26.04 -2.95 16.53
CA ILE A 13 24.88 -2.70 17.38
C ILE A 13 23.64 -3.18 16.61
N THR A 14 22.89 -4.10 17.20
CA THR A 14 21.67 -4.63 16.57
C THR A 14 20.48 -3.68 16.79
N ARG A 15 19.50 -3.69 15.87
CA ARG A 15 18.28 -2.85 15.90
C ARG A 15 17.50 -2.93 17.22
N ASN A 16 17.63 -4.03 17.95
CA ASN A 16 17.01 -4.24 19.26
C ASN A 16 17.72 -3.47 20.39
N GLN A 17 19.04 -3.27 20.32
CA GLN A 17 19.80 -2.52 21.33
C GLN A 17 19.54 -1.00 21.22
N ILE A 18 19.32 -0.49 20.00
CA ILE A 18 18.92 0.91 19.77
C ILE A 18 17.51 1.17 20.32
N SER A 19 16.57 0.24 20.13
CA SER A 19 15.20 0.33 20.67
C SER A 19 15.16 0.34 22.21
N GLN A 20 16.03 -0.44 22.87
CA GLN A 20 16.14 -0.45 24.32
C GLN A 20 16.77 0.83 24.89
N GLN A 21 17.76 1.43 24.21
CA GLN A 21 18.37 2.70 24.62
C GLN A 21 17.43 3.91 24.42
N LEU A 22 16.57 3.88 23.40
CA LEU A 22 15.55 4.93 23.19
C LEU A 22 14.41 4.84 24.21
N SER A 23 14.06 3.62 24.63
CA SER A 23 13.00 3.37 25.62
C SER A 23 13.39 3.74 27.06
N SER A 24 14.69 3.82 27.37
CA SER A 24 15.17 4.27 28.69
C SER A 24 15.25 5.79 28.80
N ARG A 25 15.58 6.50 27.70
CA ARG A 25 15.61 7.97 27.66
C ARG A 25 14.23 8.64 27.69
N LEU A 26 13.17 7.93 27.29
CA LEU A 26 11.80 8.45 27.31
C LEU A 26 11.10 8.38 28.68
N ARG A 27 11.73 7.79 29.71
CA ARG A 27 11.14 7.67 31.06
C ARG A 27 11.54 8.77 32.03
N SER A 28 12.46 9.66 31.66
CA SER A 28 12.91 10.76 32.52
C SER A 28 12.56 12.13 31.89
N GLY A 29 11.40 12.68 32.26
CA GLY A 29 11.20 14.14 32.25
C GLY A 29 10.10 14.72 31.36
N PHE A 30 8.96 15.01 31.99
CA PHE A 30 8.04 16.15 31.81
C PHE A 30 7.24 16.41 30.51
N ALA A 31 5.92 16.20 30.67
CA ALA A 31 4.77 17.10 30.43
C ALA A 31 4.35 17.57 29.02
N VAL A 32 3.20 17.02 28.58
CA VAL A 32 2.00 17.68 28.01
C VAL A 32 2.21 18.95 27.17
N SER A 33 2.33 18.80 25.84
CA SER A 33 1.59 19.57 24.81
C SER A 33 2.02 19.29 23.35
N THR A 34 2.87 18.29 23.08
CA THR A 34 3.49 18.14 21.74
C THR A 34 3.17 16.82 21.02
N ARG A 35 2.03 16.18 21.32
CA ARG A 35 1.68 14.88 20.69
C ARG A 35 1.07 15.00 19.28
N ALA A 36 0.64 16.20 18.88
CA ALA A 36 0.03 16.46 17.57
C ALA A 36 1.00 17.05 16.51
N LYS A 37 2.13 17.64 16.93
CA LYS A 37 3.14 18.18 16.00
C LYS A 37 4.21 17.15 15.60
N ILE A 38 4.62 16.28 16.53
CA ILE A 38 5.71 15.31 16.29
C ILE A 38 5.26 14.14 15.39
N GLY A 39 3.97 13.80 15.37
CA GLY A 39 3.45 12.73 14.51
C GLY A 39 3.42 13.06 13.01
N ALA A 40 3.39 14.35 12.65
CA ALA A 40 3.38 14.79 11.25
C ALA A 40 4.78 15.15 10.72
N GLU A 41 5.69 15.61 11.59
CA GLU A 41 7.07 15.93 11.20
C GLU A 41 7.96 14.68 11.06
N VAL A 42 7.72 13.63 11.84
CA VAL A 42 8.51 12.38 11.75
C VAL A 42 8.15 11.55 10.50
N GLU A 43 6.89 11.54 10.05
CA GLU A 43 6.49 10.77 8.85
C GLU A 43 6.82 11.48 7.52
N ALA A 44 6.96 12.81 7.51
CA ALA A 44 7.39 13.56 6.33
C ALA A 44 8.92 13.47 6.12
N GLN A 45 9.70 13.44 7.21
CA GLN A 45 11.14 13.22 7.14
C GLN A 45 11.49 11.80 6.70
N ASP A 46 10.74 10.77 7.12
CA ASP A 46 11.01 9.38 6.73
C ASP A 46 10.78 9.09 5.23
N ILE A 47 9.86 9.81 4.55
CA ILE A 47 9.64 9.61 3.10
C ILE A 47 10.70 10.35 2.27
N GLN A 48 11.16 11.52 2.73
CA GLN A 48 12.26 12.23 2.10
C GLN A 48 13.61 11.52 2.37
N GLU A 49 13.79 10.93 3.55
CA GLU A 49 14.97 10.13 3.91
C GLU A 49 14.97 8.76 3.24
N ILE A 50 13.85 8.06 3.04
CA ILE A 50 13.87 6.74 2.35
C ILE A 50 14.17 6.88 0.84
N GLY A 51 13.75 7.98 0.21
CA GLY A 51 14.20 8.35 -1.14
C GLY A 51 15.69 8.74 -1.20
N GLN A 52 16.24 9.27 -0.10
CA GLN A 52 17.66 9.59 0.06
C GLN A 52 18.51 8.41 0.58
N LEU A 53 17.90 7.35 1.12
CA LEU A 53 18.59 6.19 1.71
C LEU A 53 18.79 5.03 0.72
N THR A 54 18.32 5.15 -0.52
CA THR A 54 18.56 4.16 -1.59
C THR A 54 19.54 4.62 -2.66
N LYS A 55 19.88 5.91 -2.73
CA LYS A 55 21.17 6.35 -3.30
C LYS A 55 22.16 6.44 -2.14
N PRO A 56 23.34 5.79 -2.18
CA PRO A 56 24.33 6.00 -1.13
C PRO A 56 24.60 7.51 -1.01
N LYS A 57 24.62 8.06 0.23
CA LYS A 57 24.90 9.49 0.54
C LYS A 57 26.17 10.05 -0.15
N ILE A 58 26.99 9.17 -0.72
CA ILE A 58 28.32 9.37 -1.29
C ILE A 58 28.28 9.66 -2.80
N THR A 59 27.32 9.09 -3.57
CA THR A 59 27.15 9.43 -5.00
C THR A 59 26.68 10.88 -5.21
N PHE A 60 26.06 11.48 -4.19
CA PHE A 60 25.51 12.82 -4.26
C PHE A 60 26.61 13.90 -4.40
N GLY A 61 27.78 13.73 -3.77
CA GLY A 61 28.87 14.71 -3.83
C GLY A 61 29.50 14.82 -5.22
N PHE A 62 29.77 13.68 -5.86
CA PHE A 62 30.32 13.62 -7.23
C PHE A 62 29.34 14.21 -8.27
N GLU A 63 28.07 13.78 -8.24
CA GLU A 63 27.04 14.26 -9.17
C GLU A 63 26.82 15.77 -9.03
N THR A 64 26.81 16.28 -7.80
CA THR A 64 26.61 17.71 -7.51
C THR A 64 27.78 18.56 -8.01
N SER A 65 29.03 18.17 -7.71
CA SER A 65 30.22 18.90 -8.15
C SER A 65 30.31 18.97 -9.67
N LEU A 66 30.05 17.86 -10.37
CA LEU A 66 30.06 17.83 -11.82
C LEU A 66 28.91 18.66 -12.41
N ARG A 67 27.70 18.56 -11.83
CA ARG A 67 26.56 19.38 -12.24
C ARG A 67 26.89 20.86 -12.12
N GLU A 68 27.44 21.30 -10.99
CA GLU A 68 27.83 22.69 -10.79
C GLU A 68 28.83 23.19 -11.84
N ALA A 69 29.83 22.39 -12.18
CA ALA A 69 30.81 22.74 -13.21
C ALA A 69 30.17 22.95 -14.60
N ILE A 70 29.14 22.16 -14.91
CA ILE A 70 28.39 22.23 -16.16
C ILE A 70 27.44 23.44 -16.17
N VAL A 71 26.57 23.57 -15.16
CA VAL A 71 25.48 24.57 -15.18
C VAL A 71 25.96 26.01 -14.97
N LYS A 72 27.20 26.21 -14.48
CA LYS A 72 27.83 27.54 -14.39
C LYS A 72 28.19 28.10 -15.77
N GLN A 73 28.17 27.29 -16.83
CA GLN A 73 28.50 27.69 -18.19
C GLN A 73 27.24 27.76 -19.06
N SER A 74 27.05 28.90 -19.74
CA SER A 74 25.96 29.08 -20.72
C SER A 74 26.24 28.32 -22.03
N ASN A 75 27.51 28.28 -22.45
CA ASN A 75 28.02 27.44 -23.52
C ASN A 75 29.09 26.52 -22.94
N VAL A 76 28.79 25.24 -22.82
CA VAL A 76 29.65 24.31 -22.07
C VAL A 76 30.84 23.86 -22.92
N ASP A 77 32.05 24.08 -22.44
CA ASP A 77 33.24 23.43 -23.02
C ASP A 77 33.33 21.98 -22.53
N TRP A 78 32.72 21.07 -23.30
CA TRP A 78 32.69 19.65 -22.96
C TRP A 78 34.07 19.00 -22.92
N ASN A 79 35.06 19.52 -23.67
CA ASN A 79 36.44 19.02 -23.59
C ASN A 79 37.07 19.38 -22.25
N HIS A 80 36.85 20.61 -21.76
CA HIS A 80 37.30 21.03 -20.43
C HIS A 80 36.58 20.23 -19.34
N ILE A 81 35.26 20.06 -19.45
CA ILE A 81 34.50 19.25 -18.48
C ILE A 81 35.02 17.81 -18.45
N GLN A 82 35.28 17.18 -19.61
CA GLN A 82 35.74 15.80 -19.69
C GLN A 82 37.16 15.60 -19.17
N ASN A 83 38.08 16.50 -19.53
CA ASN A 83 39.51 16.31 -19.29
C ASN A 83 39.98 16.93 -17.97
N VAL A 84 39.23 17.88 -17.42
CA VAL A 84 39.63 18.63 -16.22
C VAL A 84 38.64 18.41 -15.07
N GLU A 85 37.37 18.76 -15.26
CA GLU A 85 36.40 18.78 -14.15
C GLU A 85 35.94 17.36 -13.75
N PHE A 86 35.76 16.45 -14.71
CA PHE A 86 35.38 15.07 -14.43
C PHE A 86 36.46 14.28 -13.65
N PRO A 87 37.76 14.32 -14.00
CA PRO A 87 38.81 13.73 -13.18
C PRO A 87 38.90 14.33 -11.78
N LYS A 88 38.78 15.66 -11.65
CA LYS A 88 38.74 16.34 -10.34
C LYS A 88 37.57 15.85 -9.49
N ALA A 89 36.36 15.84 -10.05
CA ALA A 89 35.17 15.35 -9.36
C ALA A 89 35.33 13.90 -8.92
N LYS A 90 35.94 13.04 -9.77
CA LYS A 90 36.19 11.63 -9.45
C LYS A 90 37.17 11.45 -8.27
N GLN A 91 38.13 12.36 -8.08
CA GLN A 91 39.08 12.32 -6.95
C GLN A 91 38.43 12.71 -5.62
N THR A 92 37.35 13.50 -5.64
CA THR A 92 36.65 13.96 -4.42
C THR A 92 35.71 12.91 -3.81
N CYS A 93 35.64 11.69 -4.35
CA CYS A 93 34.71 10.64 -3.94
C CYS A 93 35.47 9.41 -3.41
N ASP A 94 35.20 9.02 -2.16
CA ASP A 94 35.83 7.86 -1.48
C ASP A 94 35.58 6.50 -2.17
N LEU A 95 34.62 6.45 -3.11
CA LEU A 95 34.34 5.32 -3.98
C LEU A 95 34.64 5.69 -5.44
N VAL A 96 35.48 4.88 -6.10
CA VAL A 96 35.84 5.06 -7.52
C VAL A 96 34.59 4.86 -8.39
N PHE A 97 34.04 5.95 -8.94
CA PHE A 97 33.06 5.86 -10.02
C PHE A 97 33.69 5.15 -11.23
N ARG A 98 33.12 4.00 -11.61
CA ARG A 98 33.60 3.16 -12.72
C ARG A 98 32.85 3.38 -14.04
N GLY A 99 31.87 4.29 -14.07
CA GLY A 99 31.11 4.58 -15.29
C GLY A 99 31.88 5.47 -16.27
N SER A 100 31.35 5.56 -17.49
CA SER A 100 31.88 6.47 -18.53
C SER A 100 31.61 7.93 -18.19
N PHE A 101 32.33 8.85 -18.84
CA PHE A 101 32.04 10.29 -18.75
C PHE A 101 30.59 10.61 -19.13
N ALA A 102 30.08 10.04 -20.21
CA ALA A 102 28.68 10.22 -20.62
C ALA A 102 27.70 9.73 -19.53
N THR A 103 27.97 8.57 -18.91
CA THR A 103 27.16 8.10 -17.79
C THR A 103 27.16 9.10 -16.63
N ALA A 104 28.31 9.69 -16.30
CA ALA A 104 28.40 10.68 -15.24
C ALA A 104 27.62 11.96 -15.56
N VAL A 105 27.68 12.46 -16.80
CA VAL A 105 26.91 13.64 -17.23
C VAL A 105 25.41 13.39 -17.10
N PHE A 106 24.90 12.24 -17.56
CA PHE A 106 23.48 11.86 -17.40
C PHE A 106 23.07 11.58 -15.95
N LEU A 107 24.03 11.28 -15.06
CA LEU A 107 23.76 11.18 -13.62
C LEU A 107 23.71 12.57 -12.96
N ALA A 108 24.56 13.50 -13.40
CA ALA A 108 24.60 14.88 -12.92
C ALA A 108 23.40 15.72 -13.42
N LEU A 109 22.93 15.46 -14.64
CA LEU A 109 21.86 16.21 -15.31
C LEU A 109 20.58 15.35 -15.41
N GLN A 110 19.86 15.21 -14.30
CA GLN A 110 18.64 14.37 -14.23
C GLN A 110 17.34 15.16 -14.21
N ALA A 111 17.40 16.49 -14.10
CA ALA A 111 16.22 17.31 -13.94
C ALA A 111 15.71 17.87 -15.28
N PRO A 112 14.40 18.14 -15.43
CA PRO A 112 13.85 18.71 -16.66
C PRO A 112 14.50 20.03 -17.10
N HIS A 113 14.92 20.87 -16.15
CA HIS A 113 15.60 22.15 -16.44
C HIS A 113 17.04 21.97 -16.94
N ASP A 114 17.60 20.76 -16.87
CA ASP A 114 18.92 20.45 -17.43
C ASP A 114 18.84 20.07 -18.93
N SER A 115 17.64 20.13 -19.54
CA SER A 115 17.39 19.68 -20.92
C SER A 115 18.30 20.37 -21.94
N ASP A 116 18.61 21.66 -21.78
CA ASP A 116 19.46 22.40 -22.71
C ASP A 116 20.92 21.96 -22.65
N HIS A 117 21.45 21.79 -21.44
CA HIS A 117 22.79 21.26 -21.24
C HIS A 117 22.92 19.82 -21.75
N LEU A 118 21.92 18.97 -21.53
CA LEU A 118 21.90 17.62 -22.09
C LEU A 118 21.87 17.64 -23.62
N ARG A 119 21.11 18.56 -24.23
CA ARG A 119 21.07 18.70 -25.68
C ARG A 119 22.42 19.15 -26.26
N GLN A 120 23.09 20.11 -25.62
CA GLN A 120 24.46 20.50 -25.99
C GLN A 120 25.42 19.30 -25.89
N PHE A 121 25.32 18.51 -24.81
CA PHE A 121 26.15 17.33 -24.62
C PHE A 121 25.92 16.28 -25.71
N VAL A 122 24.66 15.98 -26.01
CA VAL A 122 24.28 15.01 -27.04
C VAL A 122 24.75 15.48 -28.42
N ALA A 123 24.65 16.78 -28.72
CA ALA A 123 25.19 17.35 -29.96
C ALA A 123 26.71 17.25 -30.04
N HIS A 124 27.43 17.39 -28.92
CA HIS A 124 28.89 17.25 -28.87
C HIS A 124 29.35 15.80 -29.06
N VAL A 125 28.66 14.83 -28.45
CA VAL A 125 29.04 13.40 -28.50
C VAL A 125 28.52 12.71 -29.77
N GLY A 126 27.40 13.15 -30.32
CA GLY A 126 26.67 12.43 -31.36
C GLY A 126 25.72 11.38 -30.76
N ARG A 127 24.48 11.31 -31.26
CA ARG A 127 23.44 10.39 -30.76
C ARG A 127 23.80 8.93 -31.02
N GLU A 128 24.37 8.68 -32.19
CA GLU A 128 24.86 7.38 -32.67
C GLU A 128 25.93 6.78 -31.74
N ASN A 129 26.71 7.64 -31.07
CA ASN A 129 27.79 7.24 -30.17
C ASN A 129 27.30 6.95 -28.73
N LEU A 130 26.04 7.27 -28.42
CA LEU A 130 25.44 6.96 -27.12
C LEU A 130 24.90 5.54 -27.08
N SER A 131 25.01 4.90 -25.92
CA SER A 131 24.31 3.62 -25.68
C SER A 131 22.79 3.83 -25.68
N LEU A 132 22.03 2.79 -26.05
CA LEU A 132 20.55 2.81 -26.03
C LEU A 132 19.99 3.24 -24.66
N THR A 133 20.65 2.82 -23.57
CA THR A 133 20.26 3.22 -22.21
C THR A 133 20.40 4.73 -21.98
N LEU A 134 21.46 5.36 -22.50
CA LEU A 134 21.66 6.80 -22.36
C LEU A 134 20.71 7.58 -23.28
N LEU A 135 20.46 7.10 -24.50
CA LEU A 135 19.45 7.68 -25.39
C LEU A 135 18.05 7.65 -24.78
N ALA A 136 17.65 6.50 -24.22
CA ALA A 136 16.36 6.39 -23.53
C ALA A 136 16.27 7.39 -22.36
N LYS A 137 17.31 7.46 -21.50
CA LYS A 137 17.38 8.44 -20.40
C LYS A 137 17.31 9.89 -20.92
N TYR A 138 17.97 10.18 -22.03
CA TYR A 138 17.90 11.50 -22.66
C TYR A 138 16.49 11.85 -23.09
N MET A 139 15.78 10.94 -23.76
CA MET A 139 14.38 11.15 -24.14
C MET A 139 13.49 11.50 -22.94
N ALA A 140 13.72 10.88 -21.78
CA ALA A 140 12.94 11.17 -20.58
C ALA A 140 13.16 12.58 -20.00
N CYS A 141 14.36 13.13 -20.16
CA CYS A 141 14.76 14.44 -19.64
C CYS A 141 14.60 15.57 -20.67
N CYS A 142 14.66 15.26 -21.96
CA CYS A 142 14.52 16.23 -23.04
C CYS A 142 13.10 16.82 -23.06
N LEU A 143 13.02 18.13 -23.30
CA LEU A 143 11.76 18.87 -23.45
C LEU A 143 11.44 19.22 -24.91
N ASP A 144 12.39 18.99 -25.82
CA ASP A 144 12.25 19.28 -27.25
C ASP A 144 11.63 18.08 -27.98
N SER A 145 10.40 18.25 -28.48
CA SER A 145 9.65 17.16 -29.12
C SER A 145 10.33 16.60 -30.37
N GLU A 146 10.95 17.43 -31.21
CA GLU A 146 11.60 16.94 -32.43
C GLU A 146 12.84 16.12 -32.10
N GLU A 147 13.59 16.57 -31.10
CA GLU A 147 14.79 15.88 -30.65
C GLU A 147 14.47 14.52 -30.03
N ILE A 148 13.38 14.44 -29.24
CA ILE A 148 12.89 13.15 -28.72
C ILE A 148 12.56 12.19 -29.87
N LEU A 149 11.88 12.66 -30.93
CA LEU A 149 11.54 11.84 -32.10
C LEU A 149 12.77 11.41 -32.90
N ARG A 150 13.84 12.21 -32.93
CA ARG A 150 15.13 11.80 -33.52
C ARG A 150 15.76 10.68 -32.72
N CYS A 151 15.80 10.80 -31.39
CA CYS A 151 16.28 9.73 -30.52
C CYS A 151 15.43 8.45 -30.62
N TRP A 152 14.11 8.60 -30.75
CA TRP A 152 13.21 7.47 -30.92
C TRP A 152 13.52 6.68 -32.19
N ARG A 153 13.68 7.37 -33.33
CA ARG A 153 14.07 6.74 -34.60
C ARG A 153 15.45 6.07 -34.53
N GLU A 154 16.39 6.68 -33.85
CA GLU A 154 17.74 6.12 -33.62
C GLU A 154 17.70 4.84 -32.76
N ILE A 155 16.84 4.81 -31.73
CA ILE A 155 16.64 3.59 -30.94
C ILE A 155 16.01 2.50 -31.82
N GLY A 156 14.98 2.84 -32.59
CA GLY A 156 14.28 1.87 -33.46
C GLY A 156 15.17 1.31 -34.59
N SER A 157 16.09 2.10 -35.13
CA SER A 157 17.04 1.63 -36.15
C SER A 157 18.06 0.63 -35.60
N ARG A 158 18.40 0.75 -34.31
CA ARG A 158 19.40 -0.09 -33.61
C ARG A 158 18.79 -1.26 -32.86
N SER A 159 17.52 -1.17 -32.48
CA SER A 159 16.79 -2.18 -31.73
C SER A 159 15.32 -2.17 -32.15
N PRO A 160 14.89 -3.17 -32.96
CA PRO A 160 13.50 -3.27 -33.40
C PRO A 160 12.51 -3.44 -32.23
N GLU A 161 12.95 -4.06 -31.14
CA GLU A 161 12.16 -4.23 -29.92
C GLU A 161 12.64 -3.30 -28.80
N VAL A 162 11.70 -2.76 -28.03
CA VAL A 162 11.99 -1.96 -26.84
C VAL A 162 12.31 -2.88 -25.68
N LEU A 163 13.52 -2.81 -25.16
CA LEU A 163 13.91 -3.60 -24.00
C LEU A 163 13.19 -3.11 -22.73
N PRO A 164 12.74 -4.01 -21.83
CA PRO A 164 12.01 -3.63 -20.62
C PRO A 164 12.75 -2.60 -19.75
N GLN A 165 14.09 -2.66 -19.69
CA GLN A 165 14.87 -1.68 -18.93
C GLN A 165 14.81 -0.25 -19.50
N HIS A 166 14.43 -0.08 -20.76
CA HIS A 166 14.37 1.21 -21.46
C HIS A 166 12.95 1.76 -21.58
N ALA A 167 11.94 0.88 -21.57
CA ALA A 167 10.53 1.23 -21.70
C ALA A 167 10.14 2.41 -20.82
N SER A 168 10.68 2.45 -19.60
CA SER A 168 10.36 3.51 -18.65
C SER A 168 10.70 4.92 -19.11
N TYR A 169 11.89 5.09 -19.65
CA TYR A 169 12.37 6.37 -20.11
C TYR A 169 11.79 6.75 -21.47
N ILE A 170 11.63 5.75 -22.35
CA ILE A 170 11.06 5.93 -23.68
C ILE A 170 9.60 6.39 -23.59
N ILE A 171 8.76 5.71 -22.80
CA ILE A 171 7.37 6.12 -22.57
C ILE A 171 7.32 7.58 -22.10
N ARG A 172 8.11 7.94 -21.09
CA ARG A 172 8.13 9.31 -20.56
C ARG A 172 8.49 10.36 -21.62
N GLY A 173 9.43 10.05 -22.51
CA GLY A 173 9.78 10.91 -23.64
C GLY A 173 8.63 11.02 -24.64
N LEU A 174 8.14 9.87 -25.13
CA LEU A 174 7.10 9.80 -26.16
C LEU A 174 5.80 10.51 -25.78
N LEU A 175 5.41 10.48 -24.50
CA LEU A 175 4.21 11.17 -24.01
C LEU A 175 4.23 12.70 -24.24
N ARG A 176 5.38 13.29 -24.53
CA ARG A 176 5.54 14.72 -24.86
C ARG A 176 5.55 15.01 -26.36
N THR A 177 5.34 13.99 -27.19
CA THR A 177 5.46 14.07 -28.65
C THR A 177 4.14 13.70 -29.34
N PRO A 178 3.98 14.07 -30.62
CA PRO A 178 2.85 13.58 -31.43
C PRO A 178 2.78 12.05 -31.56
N GLU A 179 3.90 11.34 -31.41
CA GLU A 179 3.96 9.86 -31.49
C GLU A 179 3.69 9.17 -30.13
N TRP A 180 3.03 9.85 -29.19
CA TRP A 180 2.74 9.29 -27.86
C TRP A 180 1.98 7.96 -27.89
N ARG A 181 1.25 7.66 -28.97
CA ARG A 181 0.54 6.39 -29.17
C ARG A 181 1.48 5.18 -29.10
N SER A 182 2.71 5.31 -29.57
CA SER A 182 3.74 4.25 -29.46
C SER A 182 4.01 3.87 -27.99
N ALA A 183 3.82 4.79 -27.04
CA ALA A 183 3.95 4.50 -25.62
C ALA A 183 2.86 3.55 -25.08
N VAL A 184 1.67 3.58 -25.70
CA VAL A 184 0.57 2.66 -25.36
C VAL A 184 0.94 1.24 -25.76
N ASP A 185 1.50 1.06 -26.96
CA ASP A 185 1.89 -0.25 -27.47
C ASP A 185 3.03 -0.86 -26.65
N ILE A 186 4.03 -0.05 -26.31
CA ILE A 186 5.12 -0.46 -25.40
C ILE A 186 4.55 -0.92 -24.06
N LEU A 187 3.60 -0.16 -23.49
CA LEU A 187 2.99 -0.52 -22.20
C LEU A 187 2.14 -1.81 -22.31
N LYS A 188 1.43 -2.02 -23.42
CA LYS A 188 0.62 -3.24 -23.64
C LYS A 188 1.47 -4.51 -23.80
N ALA A 189 2.71 -4.36 -24.26
CA ALA A 189 3.68 -5.44 -24.38
C ALA A 189 4.32 -5.84 -23.04
N GLU A 190 4.25 -4.99 -22.01
CA GLU A 190 4.73 -5.32 -20.67
C GLU A 190 3.85 -6.39 -19.98
N PRO A 191 4.42 -7.26 -19.13
CA PRO A 191 3.66 -8.25 -18.38
C PRO A 191 2.55 -7.63 -17.53
N ILE A 192 1.41 -8.31 -17.43
CA ILE A 192 0.29 -7.92 -16.57
C ILE A 192 0.76 -7.82 -15.11
N GLY A 193 0.33 -6.76 -14.40
CA GLY A 193 0.57 -6.60 -12.96
C GLY A 193 1.78 -5.74 -12.56
N THR A 194 2.62 -5.29 -13.49
CA THR A 194 3.69 -4.32 -13.20
C THR A 194 3.15 -2.89 -13.17
N LYS A 195 2.74 -2.41 -11.98
CA LYS A 195 2.57 -0.97 -11.76
C LYS A 195 3.95 -0.31 -11.72
N ASN A 196 4.46 0.09 -12.87
CA ASN A 196 5.52 1.08 -12.94
C ASN A 196 4.88 2.47 -13.14
N ALA A 197 5.57 3.55 -12.76
CA ALA A 197 5.15 4.94 -12.99
C ALA A 197 4.79 5.25 -14.48
N LEU A 198 5.06 4.30 -15.37
CA LEU A 198 4.83 4.30 -16.81
C LEU A 198 3.37 4.22 -17.17
N GLY A 199 2.62 3.32 -16.51
CA GLY A 199 1.20 3.17 -16.78
C GLY A 199 0.42 4.42 -16.44
N ALA A 200 0.76 5.08 -15.33
CA ALA A 200 0.07 6.29 -14.87
C ALA A 200 0.18 7.45 -15.89
N GLY A 201 1.36 7.67 -16.48
CA GLY A 201 1.55 8.72 -17.48
C GLY A 201 0.79 8.46 -18.78
N VAL A 202 0.80 7.20 -19.27
CA VAL A 202 0.06 6.82 -20.48
C VAL A 202 -1.44 6.95 -20.28
N ILE A 203 -1.94 6.49 -19.13
CA ILE A 203 -3.34 6.59 -18.75
C ILE A 203 -3.79 8.05 -18.63
N ALA A 204 -2.98 8.90 -17.99
CA ALA A 204 -3.26 10.34 -17.92
C ALA A 204 -3.41 10.94 -19.32
N LYS A 205 -2.45 10.62 -20.20
CA LYS A 205 -2.47 11.11 -21.58
C LYS A 205 -3.69 10.62 -22.36
N LEU A 206 -4.11 9.37 -22.16
CA LEU A 206 -5.34 8.85 -22.80
C LEU A 206 -6.58 9.64 -22.35
N PHE A 207 -6.69 9.98 -21.07
CA PHE A 207 -7.79 10.83 -20.59
C PHE A 207 -7.71 12.27 -21.12
N GLU A 208 -6.52 12.86 -21.17
CA GLU A 208 -6.31 14.19 -21.79
C GLU A 208 -6.82 14.21 -23.24
N GLU A 209 -6.56 13.15 -24.00
CA GLU A 209 -6.91 13.00 -25.41
C GLU A 209 -8.34 12.44 -25.64
N GLY A 210 -9.12 12.25 -24.57
CA GLY A 210 -10.51 11.77 -24.66
C GLY A 210 -10.69 10.27 -24.95
N ALA A 211 -9.61 9.48 -24.88
CA ALA A 211 -9.62 8.03 -25.11
C ALA A 211 -10.00 7.23 -23.85
N ASP A 212 -11.12 7.60 -23.22
CA ASP A 212 -11.53 7.12 -21.89
C ASP A 212 -11.65 5.58 -21.83
N SER A 213 -12.26 4.95 -22.84
CA SER A 213 -12.44 3.50 -22.89
C SER A 213 -11.11 2.74 -22.91
N GLU A 214 -10.11 3.25 -23.61
CA GLU A 214 -8.78 2.64 -23.69
C GLU A 214 -8.00 2.85 -22.39
N ALA A 215 -8.13 4.03 -21.76
CA ALA A 215 -7.60 4.26 -20.43
C ALA A 215 -8.18 3.25 -19.43
N PHE A 216 -9.51 3.03 -19.46
CA PHE A 216 -10.20 2.08 -18.59
C PHE A 216 -9.75 0.62 -18.82
N ASP A 217 -9.53 0.22 -20.06
CA ASP A 217 -8.97 -1.11 -20.36
C ASP A 217 -7.58 -1.28 -19.71
N LEU A 218 -6.70 -0.29 -19.86
CA LEU A 218 -5.38 -0.31 -19.23
C LEU A 218 -5.45 -0.31 -17.69
N TYR A 219 -6.38 0.45 -17.10
CA TYR A 219 -6.66 0.42 -15.67
C TYR A 219 -7.02 -0.99 -15.18
N SER A 220 -7.86 -1.70 -15.93
CA SER A 220 -8.35 -3.03 -15.56
C SER A 220 -7.25 -4.09 -15.52
N ARG A 221 -6.12 -3.85 -16.22
CA ARG A 221 -4.97 -4.75 -16.29
C ARG A 221 -3.98 -4.59 -15.12
N SER A 222 -4.25 -3.69 -14.18
CA SER A 222 -3.34 -3.40 -13.06
C SER A 222 -3.83 -4.00 -11.74
N ASP A 223 -2.92 -4.70 -11.03
CA ASP A 223 -3.24 -5.48 -9.81
C ASP A 223 -3.36 -4.64 -8.53
N SER A 224 -3.08 -3.33 -8.58
CA SER A 224 -3.09 -2.48 -7.39
C SER A 224 -3.35 -1.03 -7.75
N TYR A 225 -4.63 -0.64 -7.82
CA TYR A 225 -4.95 0.74 -8.08
C TYR A 225 -5.15 1.58 -6.82
N CYS A 226 -4.30 2.60 -6.77
CA CYS A 226 -4.51 3.81 -6.01
C CYS A 226 -4.71 4.89 -7.07
N ILE A 227 -5.88 5.53 -7.09
CA ILE A 227 -6.16 6.70 -7.92
C ILE A 227 -5.22 7.82 -7.48
N ASP A 228 -4.54 8.44 -8.44
CA ASP A 228 -3.72 9.62 -8.22
C ASP A 228 -4.10 10.75 -9.19
N ALA A 229 -3.13 11.52 -9.68
CA ALA A 229 -3.31 12.70 -10.52
C ALA A 229 -3.86 12.45 -11.92
N GLU A 230 -3.73 11.23 -12.42
CA GLU A 230 -3.87 10.93 -13.84
C GLU A 230 -5.27 11.22 -14.40
N ALA A 231 -6.29 11.29 -13.55
CA ALA A 231 -7.68 11.47 -13.98
C ALA A 231 -8.20 12.91 -13.89
N ASP A 232 -7.33 13.90 -13.60
CA ASP A 232 -7.76 15.30 -13.48
C ASP A 232 -8.43 15.81 -14.78
N ALA A 233 -8.01 15.32 -15.95
CA ALA A 233 -8.63 15.64 -17.23
C ALA A 233 -10.10 15.18 -17.34
N CYS A 234 -10.43 14.02 -16.77
CA CYS A 234 -11.82 13.53 -16.72
C CYS A 234 -12.71 14.40 -15.84
N MET A 235 -12.13 15.06 -14.85
CA MET A 235 -12.87 15.86 -13.88
C MET A 235 -13.25 17.26 -14.40
N GLU A 236 -12.72 17.69 -15.55
CA GLU A 236 -13.02 18.99 -16.15
C GLU A 236 -14.45 19.09 -16.73
N ASP A 237 -14.97 17.96 -17.19
CA ASP A 237 -16.32 17.79 -17.74
C ASP A 237 -17.17 16.93 -16.77
N PRO A 238 -18.36 17.38 -16.35
CA PRO A 238 -19.14 16.69 -15.33
C PRO A 238 -19.55 15.27 -15.78
N ASP A 239 -19.95 15.09 -17.03
CA ASP A 239 -20.43 13.79 -17.53
C ASP A 239 -19.30 12.77 -17.63
N ARG A 240 -18.11 13.20 -18.05
CA ARG A 240 -16.89 12.39 -17.99
C ARG A 240 -16.48 12.08 -16.55
N ALA A 241 -16.59 13.06 -15.66
CA ALA A 241 -16.26 12.88 -14.25
C ALA A 241 -17.13 11.80 -13.60
N GLU A 242 -18.45 11.83 -13.83
CA GLU A 242 -19.35 10.81 -13.28
C GLU A 242 -19.03 9.41 -13.82
N ARG A 243 -18.80 9.27 -15.13
CA ARG A 243 -18.39 7.98 -15.72
C ARG A 243 -17.08 7.47 -15.12
N TYR A 244 -16.12 8.36 -14.90
CA TYR A 244 -14.85 8.04 -14.27
C TYR A 244 -15.05 7.57 -12.81
N LEU A 245 -15.86 8.28 -12.03
CA LEU A 245 -16.15 7.94 -10.64
C LEU A 245 -16.95 6.63 -10.52
N ASP A 246 -17.87 6.35 -11.43
CA ASP A 246 -18.60 5.09 -11.49
C ASP A 246 -17.68 3.92 -11.86
N MET A 247 -16.72 4.14 -12.77
CA MET A 247 -15.67 3.16 -13.04
C MET A 247 -14.82 2.90 -11.79
N ILE A 248 -14.44 3.94 -11.04
CA ILE A 248 -13.72 3.77 -9.76
C ILE A 248 -14.50 2.86 -8.80
N VAL A 249 -15.81 3.07 -8.69
CA VAL A 249 -16.69 2.24 -7.85
C VAL A 249 -16.73 0.80 -8.35
N LYS A 250 -16.97 0.61 -9.65
CA LYS A 250 -17.00 -0.73 -10.28
C LYS A 250 -15.70 -1.50 -10.06
N MET A 251 -14.56 -0.81 -10.14
CA MET A 251 -13.22 -1.39 -10.00
C MET A 251 -12.73 -1.45 -8.55
N GLU A 252 -13.50 -0.90 -7.62
CA GLU A 252 -13.19 -0.79 -6.19
C GLU A 252 -11.89 -0.04 -5.87
N PHE A 253 -11.53 0.93 -6.73
CA PHE A 253 -10.26 1.65 -6.62
C PHE A 253 -10.27 2.66 -5.47
N LYS A 254 -9.13 2.76 -4.78
CA LYS A 254 -8.98 3.64 -3.60
C LYS A 254 -8.12 4.83 -3.94
N LEU A 255 -8.20 5.92 -3.18
CA LEU A 255 -7.33 7.08 -3.38
C LEU A 255 -5.94 6.86 -2.79
N SER A 256 -4.88 7.29 -3.47
CA SER A 256 -3.53 7.33 -2.91
C SER A 256 -3.50 8.09 -1.57
N TYR A 257 -2.66 7.67 -0.63
CA TYR A 257 -2.48 8.41 0.64
C TYR A 257 -2.01 9.85 0.41
N ASN A 258 -1.23 10.06 -0.66
CA ASN A 258 -0.72 11.38 -1.06
C ASN A 258 -1.72 12.18 -1.90
N PHE A 259 -2.93 11.66 -2.13
CA PHE A 259 -3.94 12.38 -2.88
C PHE A 259 -4.40 13.61 -2.08
N ASP A 260 -4.05 14.78 -2.61
CA ASP A 260 -4.29 16.09 -2.00
C ASP A 260 -5.45 16.79 -2.71
N ILE A 261 -6.66 16.63 -2.18
CA ILE A 261 -7.88 17.20 -2.78
C ILE A 261 -7.83 18.74 -2.85
N GLU A 262 -7.09 19.42 -1.97
CA GLU A 262 -7.04 20.87 -1.97
C GLU A 262 -6.30 21.43 -3.19
N LYS A 263 -5.34 20.67 -3.73
CA LYS A 263 -4.60 21.02 -4.95
C LYS A 263 -5.33 20.64 -6.24
N ARG A 264 -6.47 19.95 -6.15
CA ARG A 264 -7.20 19.38 -7.29
C ARG A 264 -8.39 20.27 -7.65
N THR A 265 -8.12 21.36 -8.34
CA THR A 265 -9.14 22.35 -8.72
C THR A 265 -10.25 21.77 -9.59
N SER A 266 -9.92 20.88 -10.54
CA SER A 266 -10.87 20.22 -11.43
C SER A 266 -11.94 19.43 -10.68
N TRP A 267 -11.55 18.68 -9.63
CA TRP A 267 -12.46 17.92 -8.79
C TRP A 267 -13.43 18.80 -8.00
N ARG A 268 -13.07 20.05 -7.72
CA ARG A 268 -13.88 21.00 -6.95
C ARG A 268 -14.76 21.91 -7.80
N LYS A 269 -14.60 21.85 -9.13
CA LYS A 269 -15.36 22.64 -10.10
C LYS A 269 -16.84 22.25 -10.09
N HIS A 270 -17.10 20.95 -10.18
CA HIS A 270 -18.45 20.38 -10.28
C HIS A 270 -18.93 19.70 -8.99
N PHE A 271 -18.01 19.42 -8.05
CA PHE A 271 -18.32 18.70 -6.81
C PHE A 271 -17.90 19.49 -5.56
N GLU A 272 -18.63 19.29 -4.48
CA GLU A 272 -18.14 19.57 -3.13
C GLU A 272 -17.29 18.39 -2.67
N ALA A 273 -15.97 18.56 -2.72
CA ALA A 273 -15.02 17.54 -2.36
C ALA A 273 -14.48 17.76 -0.95
N ASN A 274 -14.81 16.86 -0.03
CA ASN A 274 -14.44 16.99 1.38
C ASN A 274 -13.77 15.71 1.90
N ARG A 275 -12.72 15.89 2.70
CA ARG A 275 -12.14 14.78 3.45
C ARG A 275 -13.07 14.42 4.61
N ALA A 276 -13.63 13.21 4.57
CA ALA A 276 -14.55 12.68 5.54
C ALA A 276 -13.91 11.60 6.42
N LYS A 277 -14.44 11.45 7.62
CA LYS A 277 -14.28 10.24 8.45
C LYS A 277 -15.55 9.43 8.34
N MET A 278 -15.40 8.12 8.20
CA MET A 278 -16.54 7.21 8.25
C MET A 278 -16.70 6.70 9.68
N LYS A 279 -17.86 6.98 10.29
CA LYS A 279 -18.17 6.51 11.64
C LYS A 279 -18.35 4.99 11.63
N TRP A 280 -18.20 4.36 12.79
CA TRP A 280 -18.37 2.89 12.95
C TRP A 280 -19.78 2.40 12.63
N ASN A 281 -20.80 3.26 12.73
CA ASN A 281 -22.16 2.98 12.28
C ASN A 281 -22.35 3.16 10.75
N SER A 282 -21.25 3.28 9.99
CA SER A 282 -21.22 3.48 8.54
C SER A 282 -21.71 4.85 8.07
N GLU A 283 -21.74 5.86 8.94
CA GLU A 283 -22.21 7.20 8.60
C GLU A 283 -21.05 8.15 8.27
N CYS A 284 -21.18 8.86 7.15
CA CYS A 284 -20.22 9.87 6.72
C CYS A 284 -20.24 11.09 7.64
N SER A 285 -19.06 11.55 8.10
CA SER A 285 -18.96 12.75 8.94
C SER A 285 -19.35 14.04 8.23
N CYS A 286 -19.29 14.08 6.89
CA CYS A 286 -19.57 15.27 6.08
C CYS A 286 -21.05 15.35 5.70
N CYS A 287 -21.54 14.42 4.87
CA CYS A 287 -22.91 14.46 4.34
C CYS A 287 -23.95 13.72 5.18
N ARG A 288 -23.53 13.03 6.26
CA ARG A 288 -24.40 12.17 7.10
C ARG A 288 -25.03 10.97 6.39
N THR A 289 -24.73 10.72 5.12
CA THR A 289 -25.18 9.50 4.43
C THR A 289 -24.62 8.28 5.13
N ARG A 290 -25.47 7.27 5.35
CA ARG A 290 -25.06 5.96 5.85
C ARG A 290 -24.77 5.03 4.68
N LEU A 291 -23.54 4.55 4.59
CA LEU A 291 -23.13 3.60 3.57
C LEU A 291 -23.87 2.27 3.72
N PRO A 292 -24.26 1.64 2.60
CA PRO A 292 -24.97 0.37 2.63
C PRO A 292 -24.10 -0.74 3.24
N PRO A 293 -24.72 -1.72 3.91
CA PRO A 293 -23.98 -2.88 4.42
C PRO A 293 -23.41 -3.68 3.25
N GLY A 294 -22.13 -4.04 3.36
CA GLY A 294 -21.48 -4.95 2.44
C GLY A 294 -21.98 -6.37 2.65
N ARG A 295 -22.54 -6.98 1.61
CA ARG A 295 -22.94 -8.38 1.61
C ARG A 295 -22.01 -9.18 0.71
N ILE A 296 -21.46 -10.26 1.26
CA ILE A 296 -20.73 -11.27 0.47
C ILE A 296 -21.78 -12.30 0.06
N SER A 297 -21.86 -12.62 -1.23
CA SER A 297 -22.79 -13.65 -1.70
C SER A 297 -22.41 -15.01 -1.09
N SER A 298 -23.38 -15.92 -0.91
CA SER A 298 -23.09 -17.26 -0.41
C SER A 298 -22.13 -18.04 -1.33
N HIS A 299 -22.19 -17.77 -2.63
CA HIS A 299 -21.25 -18.30 -3.62
C HIS A 299 -19.82 -17.78 -3.38
N ASP A 300 -19.63 -16.45 -3.32
CA ASP A 300 -18.31 -15.83 -3.09
C ASP A 300 -17.73 -16.24 -1.73
N PHE A 301 -18.57 -16.31 -0.69
CA PHE A 301 -18.15 -16.78 0.62
C PHE A 301 -17.68 -18.23 0.59
N SER A 302 -18.40 -19.12 -0.11
CA SER A 302 -18.03 -20.53 -0.21
C SER A 302 -16.73 -20.71 -1.00
N LYS A 303 -16.58 -20.02 -2.13
CA LYS A 303 -15.34 -20.01 -2.92
C LYS A 303 -14.16 -19.49 -2.10
N MET A 304 -14.34 -18.37 -1.39
CA MET A 304 -13.32 -17.80 -0.50
C MET A 304 -12.97 -18.75 0.64
N ARG A 305 -13.98 -19.33 1.29
CA ARG A 305 -13.81 -20.31 2.38
C ARG A 305 -12.98 -21.49 1.90
N GLU A 306 -13.32 -22.09 0.78
CA GLU A 306 -12.60 -23.24 0.22
C GLU A 306 -11.15 -22.89 -0.08
N ALA A 307 -10.90 -21.76 -0.74
CA ALA A 307 -9.54 -21.31 -1.06
C ALA A 307 -8.69 -21.06 0.21
N CYS A 308 -9.26 -20.42 1.23
CA CYS A 308 -8.60 -20.19 2.51
C CYS A 308 -8.31 -21.51 3.23
N LEU A 309 -9.27 -22.44 3.28
CA LEU A 309 -9.07 -23.75 3.90
C LEU A 309 -8.00 -24.54 3.13
N ASN A 310 -8.04 -24.58 1.81
CA ASN A 310 -7.01 -25.21 1.00
C ASN A 310 -5.65 -24.57 1.20
N LEU A 311 -5.57 -23.25 1.35
CA LEU A 311 -4.31 -22.56 1.66
C LEU A 311 -3.73 -23.02 3.01
N ILE A 312 -4.58 -23.10 4.04
CA ILE A 312 -4.19 -23.51 5.40
C ILE A 312 -3.83 -25.00 5.46
N LEU A 313 -4.57 -25.84 4.73
CA LEU A 313 -4.47 -27.31 4.78
C LEU A 313 -3.42 -27.86 3.80
N ASN A 314 -3.20 -27.26 2.63
CA ASN A 314 -2.22 -27.76 1.65
C ASN A 314 -0.80 -27.26 1.92
N ASP A 315 -0.64 -26.19 2.71
CA ASP A 315 0.66 -25.79 3.24
C ASP A 315 1.26 -26.82 4.24
N ARG A 316 0.53 -27.91 4.51
CA ARG A 316 1.01 -29.12 5.17
C ARG A 316 2.13 -29.85 4.38
N ALA A 317 2.26 -29.61 3.07
CA ALA A 317 3.02 -30.50 2.17
C ALA A 317 4.37 -29.98 1.64
N GLY A 318 4.80 -28.73 1.92
CA GLY A 318 6.03 -28.27 1.26
C GLY A 318 6.65 -26.92 1.62
N SER A 319 6.26 -26.24 2.71
CA SER A 319 6.98 -25.02 3.12
C SER A 319 7.42 -25.09 4.58
N LEU A 320 8.71 -24.82 4.81
CA LEU A 320 9.47 -24.91 6.06
C LEU A 320 8.99 -23.95 7.18
N HIS A 321 7.76 -23.42 7.11
CA HIS A 321 7.37 -22.20 7.82
C HIS A 321 6.00 -22.22 8.53
N LEU A 322 5.21 -23.30 8.47
CA LEU A 322 4.16 -23.53 9.46
C LEU A 322 4.63 -24.61 10.44
N SER A 323 5.09 -24.17 11.61
CA SER A 323 5.55 -25.00 12.73
C SER A 323 4.41 -25.73 13.47
N THR A 324 3.40 -26.20 12.72
CA THR A 324 2.22 -26.93 13.22
C THR A 324 2.29 -28.39 12.81
N THR A 325 2.15 -29.32 13.76
CA THR A 325 2.11 -30.75 13.42
C THR A 325 0.77 -31.11 12.77
N PRO A 326 0.73 -31.93 11.69
CA PRO A 326 -0.52 -32.34 11.04
C PRO A 326 -1.56 -32.90 12.03
N GLY A 327 -1.11 -33.71 13.00
CA GLY A 327 -1.99 -34.27 14.03
C GLY A 327 -2.59 -33.23 14.99
N GLU A 328 -1.95 -32.08 15.21
CA GLU A 328 -2.56 -30.99 15.97
C GLU A 328 -3.72 -30.34 15.22
N MET A 329 -3.53 -30.07 13.93
CA MET A 329 -4.57 -29.48 13.09
C MET A 329 -5.78 -30.41 12.97
N ASP A 330 -5.57 -31.71 12.80
CA ASP A 330 -6.66 -32.69 12.72
C ASP A 330 -7.45 -32.78 14.03
N ARG A 331 -6.77 -32.74 15.19
CA ARG A 331 -7.43 -32.64 16.50
C ARG A 331 -8.28 -31.38 16.62
N PHE A 332 -7.77 -30.25 16.14
CA PHE A 332 -8.50 -29.00 16.16
C PHE A 332 -9.73 -29.02 15.23
N GLN A 333 -9.60 -29.53 14.01
CA GLN A 333 -10.74 -29.69 13.09
C GLN A 333 -11.82 -30.60 13.69
N ASN A 334 -11.42 -31.69 14.36
CA ASN A 334 -12.35 -32.56 15.08
C ASN A 334 -13.04 -31.82 16.24
N PHE A 335 -12.31 -30.97 16.97
CA PHE A 335 -12.87 -30.14 18.04
C PHE A 335 -13.92 -29.17 17.51
N ILE A 336 -13.63 -28.42 16.44
CA ILE A 336 -14.59 -27.48 15.83
C ILE A 336 -15.83 -28.22 15.32
N ARG A 337 -15.67 -29.38 14.68
CA ARG A 337 -16.81 -30.19 14.18
C ARG A 337 -17.71 -30.72 15.29
N ARG A 338 -17.19 -30.95 16.49
CA ARG A 338 -17.96 -31.48 17.63
C ARG A 338 -18.63 -30.40 18.46
N ASN A 339 -17.99 -29.24 18.61
CA ASN A 339 -18.40 -28.21 19.57
C ASN A 339 -18.92 -26.92 18.91
N GLY A 340 -18.64 -26.72 17.62
CA GLY A 340 -19.18 -25.63 16.83
C GLY A 340 -20.61 -25.90 16.35
N PRO A 341 -21.20 -24.99 15.54
CA PRO A 341 -20.60 -23.74 15.07
C PRO A 341 -20.49 -22.69 16.17
N TYR A 342 -19.56 -21.74 16.00
CA TYR A 342 -19.39 -20.62 16.91
C TYR A 342 -19.87 -19.31 16.28
N ASP A 343 -20.48 -18.47 17.12
CA ASP A 343 -20.92 -17.13 16.78
C ASP A 343 -19.74 -16.13 16.75
N ALA A 344 -18.72 -16.35 17.60
CA ALA A 344 -17.52 -15.53 17.66
C ALA A 344 -16.27 -16.34 18.01
N ILE A 345 -15.15 -16.02 17.36
CA ILE A 345 -13.81 -16.53 17.66
C ILE A 345 -12.96 -15.40 18.24
N ILE A 346 -12.35 -15.63 19.40
CA ILE A 346 -11.47 -14.68 20.08
C ILE A 346 -10.04 -15.19 20.03
N ASP A 347 -9.15 -14.39 19.46
CA ASP A 347 -7.70 -14.56 19.54
C ASP A 347 -7.21 -14.10 20.92
N GLY A 348 -7.29 -15.00 21.89
CA GLY A 348 -7.07 -14.67 23.29
C GLY A 348 -5.65 -14.19 23.57
N LEU A 349 -4.63 -14.70 22.86
CA LEU A 349 -3.26 -14.24 23.00
C LEU A 349 -3.10 -12.80 22.49
N ASN A 350 -3.61 -12.54 21.29
CA ASN A 350 -3.51 -11.23 20.67
C ASN A 350 -4.30 -10.16 21.45
N VAL A 351 -5.45 -10.53 22.03
CA VAL A 351 -6.27 -9.66 22.87
C VAL A 351 -5.58 -9.34 24.20
N VAL A 352 -5.04 -10.35 24.89
CA VAL A 352 -4.45 -10.18 26.23
C VAL A 352 -3.11 -9.47 26.17
N TYR A 353 -2.17 -9.96 25.35
CA TYR A 353 -0.78 -9.51 25.42
C TYR A 353 -0.57 -8.17 24.74
N ARG A 354 -1.28 -7.86 23.66
CA ARG A 354 -1.07 -6.60 22.92
C ARG A 354 -1.45 -5.35 23.71
N TYR A 355 -2.39 -5.49 24.64
CA TYR A 355 -2.93 -4.39 25.42
C TYR A 355 -2.68 -4.53 26.92
N GLU A 356 -1.81 -5.47 27.31
CA GLU A 356 -1.57 -5.85 28.71
C GLU A 356 -2.89 -6.02 29.49
N LEU A 357 -3.92 -6.55 28.80
CA LEU A 357 -5.25 -6.60 29.38
C LEU A 357 -5.26 -7.64 30.49
N PRO A 358 -5.61 -7.26 31.72
CA PRO A 358 -5.85 -8.23 32.76
C PRO A 358 -6.92 -9.20 32.28
N LEU A 359 -6.68 -10.51 32.43
CA LEU A 359 -7.60 -11.56 32.01
C LEU A 359 -9.04 -11.28 32.45
N ARG A 360 -9.23 -10.78 33.68
CA ARG A 360 -10.55 -10.34 34.21
C ARG A 360 -11.35 -9.40 33.30
N ARG A 361 -10.71 -8.64 32.39
CA ARG A 361 -11.39 -7.74 31.45
C ARG A 361 -11.97 -8.47 30.22
N ILE A 362 -11.57 -9.72 29.98
CA ILE A 362 -12.18 -10.58 28.95
C ILE A 362 -13.64 -10.89 29.29
N HIS A 363 -14.00 -11.03 30.57
CA HIS A 363 -15.40 -11.23 30.97
C HIS A 363 -16.31 -10.13 30.45
N GLY A 364 -15.91 -8.86 30.54
CA GLY A 364 -16.70 -7.75 30.01
C GLY A 364 -16.89 -7.83 28.49
N LEU A 365 -15.90 -8.35 27.75
CA LEU A 365 -16.04 -8.60 26.31
C LEU A 365 -17.03 -9.75 26.03
N LEU A 366 -16.95 -10.84 26.80
CA LEU A 366 -17.87 -11.98 26.67
C LEU A 366 -19.31 -11.55 26.99
N GLU A 367 -19.52 -10.76 28.05
CA GLU A 367 -20.81 -10.19 28.41
C GLU A 367 -21.36 -9.27 27.32
N ASP A 368 -20.52 -8.42 26.72
CA ASP A 368 -20.96 -7.53 25.62
C ASP A 368 -21.30 -8.32 24.34
N TYR A 369 -20.56 -9.38 24.01
CA TYR A 369 -20.94 -10.31 22.94
C TYR A 369 -22.29 -10.98 23.23
N LYS A 370 -22.47 -11.51 24.44
CA LYS A 370 -23.71 -12.16 24.88
C LYS A 370 -24.91 -11.22 24.86
N ALA A 371 -24.75 -9.99 25.34
CA ALA A 371 -25.78 -8.95 25.32
C ALA A 371 -26.23 -8.58 23.89
N ARG A 372 -25.39 -8.86 22.88
CA ARG A 372 -25.69 -8.65 21.45
C ARG A 372 -26.18 -9.92 20.75
N GLY A 373 -26.42 -11.00 21.48
CA GLY A 373 -26.97 -12.26 20.98
C GLY A 373 -25.92 -13.28 20.52
N PHE A 374 -24.62 -13.02 20.65
CA PHE A 374 -23.58 -13.99 20.31
C PHE A 374 -23.42 -14.97 21.48
N SER A 375 -23.86 -16.22 21.28
CA SER A 375 -23.99 -17.19 22.36
C SER A 375 -22.85 -18.20 22.39
N ARG A 376 -22.45 -18.76 21.26
CA ARG A 376 -21.36 -19.75 21.21
C ARG A 376 -20.05 -19.03 20.91
N ILE A 377 -19.14 -18.95 21.88
CA ILE A 377 -17.87 -18.22 21.72
C ILE A 377 -16.70 -19.18 21.90
N LEU A 378 -15.72 -19.12 21.02
CA LEU A 378 -14.46 -19.87 21.15
C LEU A 378 -13.31 -18.92 21.45
N ILE A 379 -12.56 -19.17 22.52
CA ILE A 379 -11.31 -18.49 22.82
C ILE A 379 -10.15 -19.41 22.43
N LEU A 380 -9.32 -18.97 21.47
CA LEU A 380 -8.08 -19.64 21.12
C LEU A 380 -6.90 -19.04 21.89
N LEU A 381 -6.05 -19.92 22.42
CA LEU A 381 -4.89 -19.57 23.23
C LEU A 381 -3.69 -20.43 22.87
N ARG A 382 -2.54 -20.10 23.46
CA ARG A 382 -1.38 -20.98 23.49
C ARG A 382 -1.33 -21.78 24.78
N SER A 383 -0.73 -22.97 24.73
CA SER A 383 -0.61 -23.90 25.86
C SER A 383 0.01 -23.26 27.11
N HIS A 384 0.93 -22.31 26.98
CA HIS A 384 1.49 -21.60 28.14
C HIS A 384 0.48 -20.71 28.87
N ALA A 385 -0.50 -20.14 28.16
CA ALA A 385 -1.55 -19.30 28.74
C ALA A 385 -2.67 -20.12 29.41
N LYS A 386 -2.67 -21.44 29.25
CA LYS A 386 -3.72 -22.34 29.77
C LYS A 386 -3.93 -22.20 31.27
N ARG A 387 -2.84 -22.07 32.06
CA ARG A 387 -2.94 -21.99 33.52
C ARG A 387 -3.67 -20.73 33.95
N GLU A 388 -3.35 -19.60 33.35
CA GLU A 388 -3.89 -18.29 33.71
C GLU A 388 -5.38 -18.19 33.33
N PHE A 389 -5.76 -18.76 32.18
CA PHE A 389 -7.14 -18.81 31.73
C PHE A 389 -7.98 -19.90 32.40
N ASN A 390 -7.42 -21.05 32.79
CA ASN A 390 -8.16 -22.06 33.56
C ASN A 390 -8.62 -21.55 34.92
N MET A 391 -7.92 -20.56 35.48
CA MET A 391 -8.36 -19.88 36.70
C MET A 391 -9.56 -18.96 36.48
N MET A 392 -9.91 -18.67 35.23
CA MET A 392 -11.10 -17.93 34.85
C MET A 392 -12.30 -18.89 34.81
N LYS A 393 -13.32 -18.62 35.63
CA LYS A 393 -14.61 -19.32 35.52
C LYS A 393 -15.33 -18.84 34.26
N LEU A 394 -15.08 -19.51 33.14
CA LEU A 394 -15.74 -19.20 31.87
C LEU A 394 -17.23 -19.62 31.91
N PRO A 395 -18.13 -18.89 31.25
CA PRO A 395 -19.52 -19.30 31.09
C PRO A 395 -19.64 -20.64 30.33
N PRO A 396 -20.69 -21.43 30.54
CA PRO A 396 -20.86 -22.75 29.89
C PRO A 396 -20.86 -22.74 28.36
N ASP A 397 -21.24 -21.63 27.74
CA ASP A 397 -21.29 -21.48 26.28
C ASP A 397 -20.00 -20.93 25.66
N VAL A 398 -18.96 -20.78 26.48
CA VAL A 398 -17.65 -20.28 26.06
C VAL A 398 -16.68 -21.45 26.10
N ASP A 399 -16.27 -21.89 24.92
CA ASP A 399 -15.25 -22.92 24.79
C ASP A 399 -13.86 -22.29 24.73
N MET A 400 -12.87 -23.04 25.19
CA MET A 400 -11.46 -22.64 25.13
C MET A 400 -10.63 -23.76 24.51
N TYR A 401 -9.77 -23.40 23.56
CA TYR A 401 -8.84 -24.34 22.93
C TYR A 401 -7.41 -23.80 22.94
N CYS A 402 -6.47 -24.62 23.40
CA CYS A 402 -5.05 -24.28 23.43
C CYS A 402 -4.30 -24.95 22.27
N VAL A 403 -3.63 -24.13 21.48
CA VAL A 403 -2.66 -24.56 20.46
C VAL A 403 -1.26 -24.63 21.08
N GLN A 404 -0.39 -25.49 20.58
CA GLN A 404 1.00 -25.61 20.99
C GLN A 404 1.76 -24.28 20.82
N ASN A 405 2.71 -24.01 21.71
CA ASN A 405 3.46 -22.74 21.71
C ASN A 405 4.29 -22.52 20.44
N ALA A 406 4.73 -23.60 19.81
CA ALA A 406 5.52 -23.59 18.58
C ALA A 406 4.66 -23.27 17.35
N SER A 407 3.35 -23.45 17.43
CA SER A 407 2.41 -23.27 16.32
C SER A 407 2.12 -21.78 16.06
N ARG A 408 1.83 -21.45 14.80
CA ARG A 408 1.26 -20.13 14.45
C ARG A 408 -0.24 -20.13 14.75
N ASP A 409 -0.75 -19.05 15.33
CA ASP A 409 -2.15 -18.97 15.79
C ASP A 409 -3.13 -18.62 14.65
N ASP A 410 -2.72 -17.74 13.72
CA ASP A 410 -3.57 -17.23 12.64
C ASP A 410 -4.31 -18.30 11.83
N PRO A 411 -3.70 -19.45 11.44
CA PRO A 411 -4.40 -20.47 10.68
C PRO A 411 -5.55 -21.12 11.46
N TYR A 412 -5.40 -21.31 12.77
CA TYR A 412 -6.45 -21.89 13.62
C TYR A 412 -7.62 -20.92 13.79
N ILE A 413 -7.32 -19.64 13.96
CA ILE A 413 -8.30 -18.56 14.08
C ILE A 413 -9.16 -18.46 12.81
N ILE A 414 -8.51 -18.34 11.64
CA ILE A 414 -9.20 -18.24 10.36
C ILE A 414 -10.01 -19.51 10.10
N LEU A 415 -9.43 -20.69 10.34
CA LEU A 415 -10.11 -21.96 10.11
C LEU A 415 -11.35 -22.12 10.99
N ALA A 416 -11.29 -21.78 12.28
CA ALA A 416 -12.45 -21.87 13.17
C ALA A 416 -13.59 -20.92 12.75
N ALA A 417 -13.25 -19.70 12.35
CA ALA A 417 -14.22 -18.72 11.90
C ALA A 417 -14.91 -19.18 10.59
N LEU A 418 -14.12 -19.65 9.63
CA LEU A 418 -14.64 -20.11 8.33
C LEU A 418 -15.41 -21.43 8.39
N LEU A 419 -15.07 -22.33 9.33
CA LEU A 419 -15.80 -23.59 9.51
C LEU A 419 -17.11 -23.44 10.29
N SER A 420 -17.32 -22.31 10.98
CA SER A 420 -18.54 -22.04 11.73
C SER A 420 -19.69 -21.64 10.79
N HIS A 421 -19.88 -20.34 10.55
CA HIS A 421 -20.88 -19.84 9.59
C HIS A 421 -20.47 -18.46 9.06
N ASP A 422 -21.14 -18.00 8.01
CA ASP A 422 -20.86 -16.74 7.32
C ASP A 422 -20.99 -15.49 8.22
N ARG A 423 -21.82 -15.53 9.27
CA ARG A 423 -21.96 -14.44 10.26
C ARG A 423 -20.95 -14.49 11.43
N CYS A 424 -20.05 -15.48 11.47
CA CYS A 424 -19.14 -15.68 12.60
C CYS A 424 -18.21 -14.46 12.76
N ARG A 425 -18.12 -13.93 13.98
CA ARG A 425 -17.29 -12.77 14.30
C ARG A 425 -15.87 -13.19 14.68
N LEU A 426 -14.92 -12.30 14.45
CA LEU A 426 -13.53 -12.50 14.79
C LEU A 426 -13.03 -11.36 15.66
N LEU A 427 -12.48 -11.64 16.84
CA LEU A 427 -11.76 -10.66 17.62
C LEU A 427 -10.26 -10.96 17.60
N SER A 428 -9.52 -10.24 16.76
CA SER A 428 -8.05 -10.28 16.69
C SER A 428 -7.52 -8.93 16.19
N PHE A 429 -6.30 -8.56 16.60
CA PHE A 429 -5.59 -7.40 16.05
C PHE A 429 -4.54 -7.78 15.00
N ASP A 430 -4.48 -9.05 14.57
CA ASP A 430 -3.71 -9.38 13.37
C ASP A 430 -4.37 -8.80 12.12
N PHE A 431 -3.56 -8.45 11.12
CA PHE A 431 -3.99 -7.94 9.83
C PHE A 431 -4.09 -9.03 8.75
N TYR A 432 -3.62 -10.24 9.02
CA TYR A 432 -3.62 -11.40 8.13
C TYR A 432 -3.00 -11.14 6.75
N ARG A 433 -1.98 -10.26 6.72
CA ARG A 433 -1.33 -9.80 5.48
C ARG A 433 -0.73 -10.95 4.67
N ASP A 434 -0.09 -11.89 5.34
CA ASP A 434 0.52 -13.06 4.71
C ASP A 434 -0.55 -13.92 4.00
N HIS A 435 -1.67 -14.19 4.67
CA HIS A 435 -2.80 -14.94 4.09
C HIS A 435 -3.38 -14.23 2.87
N ILE A 436 -3.62 -12.92 2.95
CA ILE A 436 -4.10 -12.13 1.81
C ILE A 436 -3.10 -12.20 0.64
N TYR A 437 -1.80 -12.02 0.91
CA TYR A 437 -0.77 -12.09 -0.11
C TYR A 437 -0.70 -13.47 -0.77
N ARG A 438 -0.80 -14.53 0.02
CA ARG A 438 -0.76 -15.90 -0.47
C ARG A 438 -2.00 -16.28 -1.29
N LEU A 439 -3.19 -15.81 -0.91
CA LEU A 439 -4.41 -15.95 -1.72
C LEU A 439 -4.28 -15.23 -3.06
N LYS A 440 -3.65 -14.04 -3.08
CA LYS A 440 -3.35 -13.34 -4.35
C LYS A 440 -2.40 -14.16 -5.21
N LYS A 441 -1.33 -14.69 -4.62
CA LYS A 441 -0.30 -15.46 -5.35
C LYS A 441 -0.83 -16.79 -5.88
N SER A 442 -1.65 -17.51 -5.11
CA SER A 442 -2.17 -18.83 -5.52
C SER A 442 -3.10 -18.78 -6.73
N LYS A 443 -3.63 -17.60 -7.06
CA LYS A 443 -4.57 -17.36 -8.15
C LYS A 443 -4.12 -16.22 -9.07
N GLN A 444 -2.84 -15.85 -9.04
CA GLN A 444 -2.30 -14.68 -9.75
C GLN A 444 -2.56 -14.68 -11.28
N PHE A 445 -2.80 -15.85 -11.88
CA PHE A 445 -3.09 -15.99 -13.31
C PHE A 445 -4.59 -16.05 -13.66
N ASP A 446 -5.48 -16.04 -12.67
CA ASP A 446 -6.93 -16.06 -12.87
C ASP A 446 -7.50 -14.64 -12.69
N ARG A 447 -7.73 -13.95 -13.81
CA ARG A 447 -8.20 -12.55 -13.82
C ARG A 447 -9.59 -12.36 -13.21
N ASP A 448 -10.41 -13.40 -13.20
CA ASP A 448 -11.76 -13.37 -12.63
C ASP A 448 -11.77 -13.82 -11.16
N ASP A 449 -10.61 -14.16 -10.59
CA ASP A 449 -10.52 -14.58 -9.19
C ASP A 449 -10.58 -13.39 -8.23
N ASN A 450 -11.75 -13.21 -7.62
CA ASN A 450 -11.96 -12.21 -6.57
C ASN A 450 -11.63 -12.73 -5.15
N THR A 451 -11.11 -13.95 -4.99
CA THR A 451 -11.02 -14.66 -3.70
C THR A 451 -10.29 -13.83 -2.64
N ALA A 452 -9.11 -13.29 -2.96
CA ALA A 452 -8.34 -12.46 -2.02
C ALA A 452 -9.07 -11.14 -1.68
N ARG A 453 -9.80 -10.56 -2.63
CA ARG A 453 -10.62 -9.36 -2.42
C ARG A 453 -11.81 -9.68 -1.50
N THR A 454 -12.46 -10.81 -1.73
CA THR A 454 -13.56 -11.32 -0.91
C THR A 454 -13.10 -11.62 0.52
N PHE A 455 -11.93 -12.24 0.69
CA PHE A 455 -11.36 -12.47 2.02
C PHE A 455 -11.05 -11.16 2.75
N PHE A 456 -10.50 -10.16 2.05
CA PHE A 456 -10.28 -8.83 2.61
C PHE A 456 -11.59 -8.15 3.03
N LYS A 457 -12.63 -8.21 2.20
CA LYS A 457 -13.98 -7.70 2.53
C LYS A 457 -14.53 -8.38 3.78
N TRP A 458 -14.49 -9.71 3.81
CA TRP A 458 -14.93 -10.53 4.95
C TRP A 458 -14.19 -10.14 6.23
N LEU A 459 -12.86 -10.09 6.20
CA LEU A 459 -12.08 -9.65 7.36
C LEU A 459 -12.50 -8.25 7.87
N ASN A 460 -12.75 -7.29 6.98
CA ASN A 460 -13.12 -5.94 7.40
C ASN A 460 -14.55 -5.82 7.94
N THR A 461 -15.47 -6.70 7.54
CA THR A 461 -16.84 -6.70 8.04
C THR A 461 -17.08 -7.65 9.20
N HIS A 462 -16.16 -8.57 9.47
CA HIS A 462 -16.29 -9.62 10.50
C HIS A 462 -15.30 -9.50 11.65
N LYS A 463 -14.20 -8.77 11.47
CA LYS A 463 -13.19 -8.58 12.50
C LYS A 463 -13.52 -7.41 13.43
N ASP A 464 -14.02 -7.75 14.61
CA ASP A 464 -14.32 -6.81 15.68
C ASP A 464 -13.05 -6.28 16.34
N SER A 465 -13.24 -5.20 17.08
CA SER A 465 -12.23 -4.60 17.94
C SER A 465 -12.86 -4.22 19.28
N PHE A 466 -12.10 -3.61 20.18
CA PHE A 466 -12.68 -3.01 21.37
C PHE A 466 -12.11 -1.62 21.63
N ILE A 467 -12.74 -0.91 22.56
CA ILE A 467 -12.29 0.38 23.07
C ILE A 467 -12.31 0.35 24.59
N ASP A 468 -11.36 1.05 25.21
CA ASP A 468 -11.46 1.44 26.60
C ASP A 468 -12.50 2.54 26.75
N PHE A 469 -13.37 2.40 27.75
CA PHE A 469 -14.38 3.38 28.11
C PHE A 469 -14.43 3.52 29.63
N GLN A 470 -14.38 4.77 30.10
CA GLN A 470 -14.52 5.09 31.51
C GLN A 470 -16.00 5.08 31.89
N LYS A 471 -16.43 4.07 32.66
CA LYS A 471 -17.77 4.06 33.23
C LYS A 471 -17.86 5.15 34.31
N PRO A 472 -18.86 6.05 34.29
CA PRO A 472 -19.08 7.02 35.35
C PRO A 472 -19.13 6.32 36.72
N GLY A 473 -18.34 6.80 37.69
CA GLY A 473 -18.27 6.24 39.04
C GLY A 473 -17.40 4.97 39.20
N SER A 474 -16.71 4.49 38.16
CA SER A 474 -15.75 3.39 38.29
C SER A 474 -14.31 3.91 38.30
N ALA A 475 -13.45 3.34 39.16
CA ALA A 475 -12.03 3.67 39.25
C ALA A 475 -11.20 3.08 38.09
N ALA A 476 -11.71 2.05 37.40
CA ALA A 476 -11.01 1.39 36.31
C ALA A 476 -11.79 1.54 34.98
N PRO A 477 -11.11 1.78 33.86
CA PRO A 477 -11.75 1.73 32.56
C PRO A 477 -12.32 0.34 32.32
N THR A 478 -13.46 0.28 31.65
CA THR A 478 -14.10 -0.95 31.16
C THR A 478 -13.83 -1.12 29.67
N ILE A 479 -13.87 -2.36 29.17
CA ILE A 479 -13.72 -2.61 27.74
C ILE A 479 -15.11 -2.76 27.14
N LYS A 480 -15.36 -2.09 26.02
CA LYS A 480 -16.57 -2.29 25.23
C LYS A 480 -16.23 -2.82 23.85
N LEU A 481 -16.98 -3.83 23.41
CA LEU A 481 -16.88 -4.38 22.08
C LEU A 481 -17.31 -3.32 21.05
N ARG A 482 -16.47 -3.18 20.03
CA ARG A 482 -16.69 -2.34 18.88
C ARG A 482 -16.80 -3.24 17.66
N MET A 483 -18.04 -3.49 17.25
CA MET A 483 -18.35 -4.29 16.08
C MET A 483 -17.68 -3.70 14.84
N ALA A 484 -17.19 -4.56 13.96
CA ALA A 484 -16.71 -4.15 12.66
C ALA A 484 -17.82 -3.42 11.88
N PRO A 485 -17.48 -2.41 11.05
CA PRO A 485 -18.47 -1.68 10.28
C PRO A 485 -19.21 -2.62 9.33
N ALA A 486 -20.49 -2.34 9.10
CA ALA A 486 -21.30 -3.14 8.19
C ALA A 486 -20.92 -2.92 6.72
N HIS A 487 -20.42 -1.74 6.35
CA HIS A 487 -20.07 -1.40 4.98
C HIS A 487 -18.66 -1.88 4.59
N PHE A 488 -18.50 -2.24 3.31
CA PHE A 488 -17.18 -2.56 2.77
C PHE A 488 -16.31 -1.30 2.66
N PRO A 489 -15.01 -1.40 2.95
CA PRO A 489 -14.05 -0.31 2.78
C PRO A 489 -13.60 -0.17 1.31
N VAL A 490 -14.57 -0.04 0.41
CA VAL A 490 -14.44 0.16 -1.04
C VAL A 490 -15.22 1.44 -1.41
N PRO A 491 -15.07 2.00 -2.61
CA PRO A 491 -15.87 3.15 -3.01
C PRO A 491 -17.36 2.82 -3.04
N HIS A 492 -18.19 3.80 -2.69
CA HIS A 492 -19.65 3.73 -2.76
C HIS A 492 -20.18 4.91 -3.54
N VAL A 493 -21.30 4.70 -4.24
CA VAL A 493 -22.10 5.76 -4.86
C VAL A 493 -23.48 5.77 -4.23
N ASP A 494 -24.01 6.96 -4.02
CA ASP A 494 -25.37 7.23 -3.57
C ASP A 494 -25.98 8.37 -4.40
N ILE A 495 -27.26 8.71 -4.16
CA ILE A 495 -27.97 9.72 -4.94
C ILE A 495 -27.28 11.09 -4.98
N GLY A 496 -26.57 11.44 -3.90
CA GLY A 496 -25.89 12.72 -3.78
C GLY A 496 -24.43 12.71 -4.24
N GLY A 497 -23.85 11.55 -4.56
CA GLY A 497 -22.49 11.44 -5.08
C GLY A 497 -21.71 10.23 -4.55
N TRP A 498 -20.40 10.39 -4.38
CA TRP A 498 -19.46 9.28 -4.17
C TRP A 498 -18.74 9.39 -2.82
N HIS A 499 -18.41 8.21 -2.27
CA HIS A 499 -17.53 8.05 -1.12
C HIS A 499 -16.37 7.16 -1.52
N ILE A 500 -15.16 7.68 -1.55
CA ILE A 500 -13.98 6.93 -2.02
C ILE A 500 -13.00 6.79 -0.86
N PRO A 501 -12.68 5.57 -0.38
CA PRO A 501 -11.74 5.41 0.72
C PRO A 501 -10.32 5.71 0.25
N PHE A 502 -9.52 6.28 1.15
CA PHE A 502 -8.07 6.37 0.94
C PHE A 502 -7.42 5.01 1.18
N VAL A 503 -6.34 4.74 0.46
CA VAL A 503 -5.48 3.57 0.66
C VAL A 503 -4.92 3.63 2.06
N GLN A 504 -5.06 2.51 2.77
CA GLN A 504 -4.47 2.32 4.08
C GLN A 504 -3.56 1.11 4.03
N LYS A 505 -2.38 1.24 4.64
CA LYS A 505 -1.41 0.14 4.73
C LYS A 505 -1.98 -1.05 5.51
N THR A 506 -2.82 -0.81 6.52
CA THR A 506 -3.44 -1.84 7.37
C THR A 506 -4.75 -1.35 8.01
N GLY A 507 -5.75 -2.22 8.14
CA GLY A 507 -6.99 -1.94 8.88
C GLY A 507 -8.10 -1.26 8.08
N TYR A 508 -9.08 -0.70 8.81
CA TYR A 508 -10.24 -0.02 8.26
C TYR A 508 -9.92 1.44 7.89
N PRO A 509 -10.15 1.89 6.63
CA PRO A 509 -9.73 3.21 6.17
C PRO A 509 -10.37 4.28 7.06
N PRO A 510 -9.55 5.08 7.78
CA PRO A 510 -10.05 6.10 8.70
C PRO A 510 -10.59 7.31 7.93
N THR A 511 -10.16 7.44 6.68
CA THR A 511 -10.34 8.64 5.88
C THR A 511 -10.91 8.26 4.52
N TRP A 512 -11.90 9.04 4.11
CA TRP A 512 -12.67 8.90 2.88
C TRP A 512 -12.72 10.25 2.19
N LEU A 513 -12.86 10.25 0.88
CA LEU A 513 -13.27 11.42 0.12
C LEU A 513 -14.79 11.35 -0.02
N CYS A 514 -15.49 12.38 0.44
CA CYS A 514 -16.90 12.60 0.21
C CYS A 514 -17.02 13.60 -0.94
N LEU A 515 -17.48 13.14 -2.10
CA LEU A 515 -17.77 13.98 -3.27
C LEU A 515 -19.28 14.12 -3.38
N ARG A 516 -19.76 15.36 -3.26
CA ARG A 516 -21.18 15.68 -3.46
C ARG A 516 -21.34 16.47 -4.75
N ARG A 517 -22.35 16.16 -5.55
CA ARG A 517 -22.74 17.04 -6.67
C ARG A 517 -23.07 18.42 -6.10
N ARG A 518 -22.63 19.48 -6.76
CA ARG A 518 -23.15 20.83 -6.45
C ARG A 518 -24.58 20.91 -6.99
N ASP A 519 -25.48 21.53 -6.23
CA ASP A 519 -26.95 21.62 -6.46
C ASP A 519 -27.38 22.34 -7.77
N SER A 520 -26.50 22.45 -8.78
CA SER A 520 -26.81 23.01 -10.11
C SER A 520 -26.92 21.97 -11.23
N PHE A 521 -26.83 20.67 -10.93
CA PHE A 521 -27.11 19.60 -11.90
C PHE A 521 -28.54 19.08 -11.73
N ASP A 522 -29.49 19.92 -12.13
CA ASP A 522 -30.91 19.60 -12.25
C ASP A 522 -31.12 18.60 -13.41
N ARG A 523 -30.72 17.34 -13.21
CA ARG A 523 -31.20 16.23 -14.04
C ARG A 523 -32.51 15.78 -13.43
N LYS A 524 -33.61 16.29 -13.99
CA LYS A 524 -34.92 15.68 -13.92
C LYS A 524 -34.75 14.16 -14.05
N LEU A 525 -34.96 13.46 -12.95
CA LEU A 525 -35.21 12.02 -12.94
C LEU A 525 -36.42 11.79 -13.85
N VAL A 526 -36.17 11.26 -15.04
CA VAL A 526 -37.20 10.54 -15.78
C VAL A 526 -37.43 9.27 -14.97
N LEU A 527 -38.62 9.20 -14.37
CA LEU A 527 -39.15 8.07 -13.60
C LEU A 527 -39.15 6.77 -14.40
#